data_AF-A0A2V7BSD4-F1
#
_entry.id   AF-A0A2V7BSD4-F1
#
_cell.length_a   1.000
_cell.length_b   1.000
_cell.length_c   1.000
_cell.angle_alpha   90.00
_cell.angle_beta   90.00
_cell.angle_gamma   90.00
#
_symmetry.space_group_name_H-M   'P 1'
#
loop_
_entity.id
_entity.type
_entity.pdbx_description
1 polymer ?
#
loop_
_entity_poly.entity_id
_entity_poly.type
_entity_poly.pdbx_seq_one_letter_code
_entity_poly.pdbx_strand_id
1 'polypeptide(L)' 'MGDGLVALAFDCREHLSQLAELAARYEDRHPDLADLCLIRLSELHQRHSVITVDRGEFRIYRRNKREMIPLICPPAR' A
#
# COMPACT_ATOMS: atom_id res chain seq x y z
N MET A 1 4.37 32.14 -1.41
CA MET A 1 3.93 31.08 -2.34
C MET A 1 5.20 30.44 -2.85
N GLY A 2 5.64 29.35 -2.22
CA GLY A 2 6.82 28.63 -2.70
C GLY A 2 6.38 27.78 -3.87
N ASP A 3 6.92 28.05 -5.06
CA ASP A 3 6.73 27.17 -6.20
C ASP A 3 7.25 25.78 -5.82
N GLY A 4 6.32 24.84 -5.63
CA GLY A 4 6.59 23.52 -5.09
C GLY A 4 7.42 22.70 -6.07
N LEU A 5 8.71 22.52 -5.74
CA LEU A 5 9.61 21.61 -6.46
C LEU A 5 9.11 20.16 -6.50
N VAL A 6 8.21 19.79 -5.59
CA VAL A 6 7.66 18.44 -5.47
C VAL A 6 6.16 18.52 -5.24
N ALA A 7 5.40 17.81 -6.06
CA ALA A 7 3.97 17.56 -5.85
C ALA A 7 3.78 16.15 -5.31
N LEU A 8 2.93 16.00 -4.29
CA LEU A 8 2.51 14.68 -3.82
C LEU A 8 1.60 14.06 -4.88
N ALA A 9 2.04 12.96 -5.48
CA ALA A 9 1.24 12.21 -6.45
C ALA A 9 0.17 11.32 -5.79
N PHE A 10 0.20 11.21 -4.46
CA PHE A 10 -0.76 10.45 -3.67
C PHE A 10 -1.16 11.26 -2.43
N ASP A 11 -2.47 11.50 -2.29
CA ASP A 11 -3.06 12.10 -1.11
C ASP A 11 -4.00 11.06 -0.46
N CYS A 12 -3.67 10.60 0.74
CA CYS A 12 -4.48 9.62 1.46
C CYS A 12 -5.90 10.13 1.76
N ARG A 13 -6.09 11.46 1.84
CA ARG A 13 -7.40 12.08 2.10
C ARG A 13 -8.39 11.83 0.96
N GLU A 14 -7.90 11.73 -0.27
CA GLU A 14 -8.72 11.40 -1.44
C GLU A 14 -9.13 9.91 -1.49
N HIS A 15 -8.56 9.09 -0.62
CA HIS A 15 -8.76 7.64 -0.60
C HIS A 15 -9.31 7.10 0.74
N LEU A 16 -9.83 7.96 1.61
CA LEU A 16 -10.24 7.58 2.97
C LEU A 16 -11.24 6.42 3.01
N SER A 17 -12.21 6.37 2.09
CA SER A 17 -13.18 5.27 2.06
C SER A 17 -12.51 3.93 1.75
N GLN A 18 -11.61 3.89 0.75
CA GLN A 18 -10.90 2.66 0.42
C GLN A 18 -9.91 2.26 1.52
N LEU A 19 -9.23 3.23 2.14
CA LEU A 19 -8.34 2.96 3.28
C LEU A 19 -9.12 2.40 4.47
N ALA A 20 -10.32 2.92 4.76
CA ALA A 20 -11.19 2.39 5.82
C ALA A 20 -11.67 0.96 5.52
N GLU A 21 -12.02 0.65 4.26
CA GLU A 21 -12.35 -0.71 3.84
C GLU A 21 -11.17 -1.67 4.00
N LEU A 22 -9.96 -1.24 3.63
CA LEU A 22 -8.75 -2.02 3.82
C LEU A 22 -8.43 -2.23 5.31
N ALA A 23 -8.59 -1.20 6.14
CA ALA A 23 -8.40 -1.28 7.59
C ALA A 23 -9.34 -2.31 8.21
N ALA A 24 -10.64 -2.24 7.89
CA ALA A 24 -11.64 -3.20 8.37
C ALA A 24 -11.35 -4.62 7.88
N ARG A 25 -10.89 -4.76 6.62
CA ARG A 25 -10.58 -6.07 6.04
C ARG A 25 -9.39 -6.75 6.72
N TYR A 26 -8.41 -5.99 7.15
CA TYR A 26 -7.16 -6.48 7.74
C TYR A 26 -7.09 -6.20 9.24
N GLU A 27 -8.22 -5.96 9.90
CA GLU A 27 -8.30 -5.60 11.33
C GLU A 27 -7.50 -6.56 12.22
N ASP A 28 -7.61 -7.88 11.97
CA ASP A 28 -6.86 -8.92 12.71
C ASP A 28 -5.33 -8.74 12.68
N ARG A 29 -4.81 -8.06 11.66
CA ARG A 29 -3.37 -7.81 11.45
C ARG A 29 -2.90 -6.46 11.97
N HIS A 30 -3.83 -5.56 12.31
CA HIS A 30 -3.54 -4.22 12.79
C HIS A 30 -2.57 -3.43 11.87
N PRO A 31 -2.87 -3.32 10.55
CA PRO A 31 -2.04 -2.56 9.62
C PRO A 31 -1.96 -1.11 10.05
N ASP A 32 -0.79 -0.50 9.87
CA ASP A 32 -0.65 0.94 10.04
C ASP A 32 -1.14 1.71 8.80
N LEU A 33 -1.20 3.03 8.89
CA LEU A 33 -1.65 3.87 7.77
C LEU A 33 -0.75 3.71 6.53
N ALA A 34 0.55 3.49 6.72
CA ALA A 34 1.49 3.36 5.61
C ALA A 34 1.26 2.07 4.83
N ASP A 35 1.01 0.95 5.51
CA ASP A 35 0.62 -0.32 4.90
C ASP A 35 -0.62 -0.16 4.02
N LEU A 36 -1.67 0.45 4.57
CA LEU A 36 -2.92 0.70 3.85
C LEU A 36 -2.70 1.58 2.61
N CYS A 37 -1.87 2.61 2.73
CA CYS A 37 -1.51 3.47 1.60
C CYS A 37 -0.75 2.69 0.52
N LEU A 38 0.16 1.80 0.89
CA LEU A 38 0.91 0.99 -0.06
C LEU A 38 0.02 -0.04 -0.79
N ILE A 39 -0.93 -0.64 -0.08
CA ILE A 39 -1.95 -1.49 -0.71
C ILE A 39 -2.74 -0.65 -1.71
N ARG A 40 -3.22 0.54 -1.31
CA ARG A 40 -4.01 1.43 -2.18
C ARG A 40 -3.24 1.88 -3.41
N LEU A 41 -1.98 2.27 -3.26
CA LEU A 41 -1.08 2.61 -4.36
C LEU A 41 -0.90 1.43 -5.33
N SER A 42 -0.78 0.21 -4.80
CA SER A 42 -0.64 -0.99 -5.63
C SER A 42 -1.91 -1.32 -6.45
N GLU A 43 -3.09 -0.92 -5.97
CA GLU A 43 -4.37 -1.03 -6.69
C GLU A 43 -4.46 0.00 -7.83
N LEU A 44 -4.07 1.26 -7.55
CA LEU A 44 -4.06 2.35 -8.53
C LEU A 44 -3.03 2.09 -9.65
N HIS A 45 -1.90 1.47 -9.29
CA HIS A 45 -0.75 1.28 -10.17
C HIS A 45 -0.43 -0.20 -10.40
N GLN A 46 -1.37 -0.93 -11.02
CA GLN A 46 -1.32 -2.41 -11.14
C GLN A 46 -0.02 -2.98 -11.76
N ARG A 47 0.68 -2.20 -12.59
CA ARG A 47 1.95 -2.62 -13.23
C ARG A 47 3.18 -2.46 -12.32
N HIS A 48 3.07 -1.75 -11.20
CA HIS A 48 4.18 -1.48 -10.30
C HIS A 48 4.26 -2.52 -9.19
N SER A 49 5.49 -2.73 -8.68
CA SER A 49 5.78 -3.59 -7.54
C SER A 49 6.03 -2.75 -6.29
N VAL A 50 5.70 -3.29 -5.12
CA VAL A 50 6.04 -2.70 -3.82
C VAL A 50 7.42 -3.20 -3.39
N ILE A 51 8.31 -2.26 -3.06
CA ILE A 51 9.61 -2.58 -2.49
C ILE A 51 9.47 -2.54 -0.96
N THR A 52 9.81 -3.63 -0.28
CA THR A 52 9.71 -3.71 1.18
C THR A 52 10.72 -4.69 1.77
N VAL A 53 11.12 -4.45 3.01
CA VAL A 53 11.90 -5.41 3.82
C VAL A 53 10.99 -6.36 4.60
N ASP A 54 9.73 -5.98 4.81
CA ASP A 54 8.75 -6.71 5.61
C ASP A 54 7.98 -7.72 4.75
N ARG A 55 8.72 -8.69 4.21
CA ARG A 55 8.16 -9.73 3.33
C ARG A 55 7.01 -10.51 3.97
N GLY A 56 7.03 -10.70 5.29
CA GLY A 56 6.00 -11.46 6.02
C GLY A 56 4.62 -10.83 5.92
N GLU A 57 4.53 -9.55 6.30
CA GLU A 57 3.28 -8.78 6.31
C GLU A 57 2.74 -8.58 4.88
N PHE A 58 3.59 -8.13 3.96
CA PHE A 58 3.17 -7.82 2.59
C PHE A 58 2.77 -9.03 1.74
N ARG A 59 3.19 -10.25 2.12
CA ARG A 59 2.73 -11.49 1.45
C ARG A 59 1.29 -11.84 1.78
N ILE A 60 0.74 -11.31 2.88
CA ILE A 60 -0.64 -11.56 3.31
C ILE A 60 -1.59 -10.59 2.60
N TYR A 61 -1.18 -9.33 2.45
CA TYR A 61 -1.98 -8.32 1.80
C TYR A 61 -2.30 -8.66 0.34
N ARG A 62 -3.49 -8.22 -0.09
CA ARG A 62 -4.04 -8.43 -1.42
C ARG A 62 -4.63 -7.14 -1.95
N ARG A 63 -4.20 -6.75 -3.14
CA ARG A 63 -4.83 -5.67 -3.90
C ARG A 63 -6.04 -6.18 -4.64
N ASN A 64 -7.00 -5.31 -4.99
CA ASN A 64 -8.17 -5.67 -5.80
C ASN A 64 -8.89 -6.91 -5.26
N LYS A 65 -9.01 -7.00 -3.93
CA LYS A 65 -9.62 -8.11 -3.17
C LYS A 65 -8.86 -9.43 -3.21
N ARG A 66 -8.29 -9.90 -4.32
CA ARG A 66 -7.73 -11.27 -4.40
C ARG A 66 -6.32 -11.36 -5.00
N GLU A 67 -5.84 -10.28 -5.57
CA GLU A 67 -4.57 -10.29 -6.28
C GLU A 67 -3.40 -10.13 -5.31
N MET A 68 -2.37 -10.94 -5.51
CA MET A 68 -1.11 -10.77 -4.78
C MET A 68 -0.47 -9.44 -5.18
N ILE A 69 0.05 -8.71 -4.21
CA ILE A 69 0.84 -7.51 -4.48
C ILE A 69 2.21 -8.00 -5.01
N PRO A 70 2.66 -7.55 -6.19
CA PRO A 70 4.01 -7.85 -6.66
C PRO A 70 5.04 -7.22 -5.73
N LEU A 71 5.94 -8.02 -5.16
CA LEU A 71 6.92 -7.55 -4.17
C LEU A 71 8.36 -7.68 -4.68
N ILE A 72 9.16 -6.66 -4.38
CA ILE A 72 10.61 -6.70 -4.47
C ILE A 72 11.13 -6.63 -3.04
N CYS A 73 11.78 -7.70 -2.58
CA CYS A 73 12.36 -7.77 -1.26
C CYS A 73 13.81 -8.26 -1.37
N PRO A 74 14.69 -7.90 -0.42
CA PRO A 74 16.03 -8.47 -0.34
C PRO A 74 16.01 -10.01 -0.31
N PRO A 75 17.12 -10.67 -0.72
CA PRO A 75 17.25 -12.12 -0.58
C PRO A 75 17.13 -12.52 0.89
N ALA A 76 16.54 -13.70 1.14
CA ALA A 76 16.55 -14.28 2.47
C ALA A 76 18.02 -14.56 2.86
N ARG A 77 18.36 -14.31 4.13
CA ARG A 77 19.70 -14.54 4.65
C ARG A 77 20.00 -16.03 4.80
#